data_AF-A0A310S9Q1-F1
#
_entry.id   AF-A0A310S9Q1-F1
#
_cell.length_a   1.000
_cell.length_b   1.000
_cell.length_c   1.000
_cell.angle_alpha   90.00
_cell.angle_beta   90.00
_cell.angle_gamma   90.00
#
_symmetry.space_group_name_H-M   'P 1'
#
loop_
_entity.id
_entity.type
_entity.pdbx_description
1 polymer ?
#
loop_
_entity_poly.entity_id
_entity_poly.type
_entity_poly.pdbx_seq_one_letter_code
_entity_poly.pdbx_strand_id
1 'polypeptide(L)'
;MVTQDEVTIVNENYEKSANSCVVLAILVVSVSTAPVDNTPVPIVAYTADGPNPDGSYVFNYETGNGIKVEEHGQLKQLNDTNSVVVVQGSYSYSDADGVPVALSYVADENGFQPKGEHLPTPHPIPASILKALEYIAAHPEQDNTR
;
A
#
# COMPACT_ATOMS: atom_id res chain seq x y z
N MET A 1 35.56 10.70 73.52
CA MET A 1 34.31 9.98 73.85
C MET A 1 33.18 10.79 73.23
N VAL A 2 32.77 10.40 72.02
CA VAL A 2 31.55 10.91 71.37
C VAL A 2 30.49 9.85 71.65
N THR A 3 29.36 10.28 72.21
CA THR A 3 28.29 9.45 72.77
C THR A 3 27.51 8.70 71.70
N GLN A 4 27.04 7.50 72.05
CA GLN A 4 26.38 6.51 71.17
C GLN A 4 25.07 7.00 70.54
N ASP A 5 24.56 8.16 70.94
CA ASP A 5 23.31 8.74 70.43
C ASP A 5 23.46 9.46 69.08
N GLU A 6 24.66 9.96 68.72
CA GLU A 6 24.85 10.66 67.43
C GLU A 6 24.92 9.73 66.22
N VAL A 7 25.32 8.46 66.39
CA VAL A 7 25.44 7.49 65.28
C VAL A 7 24.07 6.97 64.83
N THR A 8 23.09 6.91 65.74
CA THR A 8 21.74 6.37 65.48
C THR A 8 20.90 7.29 64.60
N ILE A 9 21.03 8.62 64.79
CA ILE A 9 20.21 9.62 64.05
C ILE A 9 20.64 9.71 62.57
N VAL A 10 21.89 9.39 62.23
CA VAL A 10 22.35 9.39 60.82
C VAL A 10 21.77 8.19 60.05
N ASN A 11 21.59 7.04 60.71
CA ASN A 11 21.10 5.81 60.07
C ASN A 11 19.57 5.83 59.81
N GLU A 12 18.76 6.39 60.70
CA GLU A 12 17.31 6.54 60.46
C GLU A 12 16.99 7.51 59.31
N ASN A 13 17.82 8.54 59.13
CA ASN A 13 17.65 9.52 58.05
C ASN A 13 18.10 8.97 56.68
N TYR A 14 19.00 7.99 56.64
CA TYR A 14 19.39 7.31 55.40
C TYR A 14 18.25 6.43 54.86
N GLU A 15 17.57 5.65 55.73
CA GLU A 15 16.44 4.80 55.33
C GLU A 15 15.20 5.60 54.89
N LYS A 16 14.90 6.74 55.53
CA LYS A 16 13.81 7.63 55.09
C LYS A 16 14.09 8.36 53.78
N SER A 17 15.36 8.71 53.49
CA SER A 17 15.74 9.35 52.23
C SER A 17 15.75 8.39 51.04
N ALA A 18 16.08 7.11 51.27
CA ALA A 18 16.13 6.07 50.23
C ALA A 18 14.74 5.63 49.75
N ASN A 19 13.71 5.73 50.60
CA ASN A 19 12.34 5.32 50.27
C ASN A 19 11.52 6.40 49.55
N SER A 20 12.05 7.63 49.45
CA SER A 20 11.38 8.76 48.79
C SER A 20 11.66 8.84 47.27
N CYS A 21 12.64 8.08 46.76
CA CYS A 21 13.02 8.09 45.34
C CYS A 21 12.46 6.89 44.56
N VAL A 22 11.98 5.84 45.25
CA VAL A 22 11.49 4.61 44.59
C VAL A 22 10.02 4.70 44.16
N VAL A 23 9.28 5.73 44.58
CA VAL A 23 7.84 5.87 44.25
C VAL A 23 7.59 6.79 43.03
N LEU A 24 8.63 7.39 42.42
CA LEU A 24 8.43 8.45 41.41
C LEU A 24 9.15 8.28 40.06
N ALA A 25 9.63 7.07 39.74
CA ALA A 25 10.26 6.81 38.44
C ALA A 25 9.94 5.43 37.84
N ILE A 26 8.69 4.96 37.97
CA ILE A 26 8.16 3.99 37.01
C ILE A 26 7.30 4.75 36.01
N LEU A 27 7.96 5.44 35.09
CA LEU A 27 7.31 5.79 33.82
C LEU A 27 7.25 4.47 33.04
N VAL A 28 6.22 3.67 33.34
CA VAL A 28 5.83 2.54 32.49
C VAL A 28 5.49 3.19 31.16
N VAL A 29 6.44 3.20 30.23
CA VAL A 29 6.10 3.29 28.82
C VAL A 29 5.38 1.98 28.54
N SER A 30 4.08 2.00 28.78
CA SER A 30 3.17 0.98 28.30
C SER A 30 3.25 1.10 26.79
N VAL A 31 4.17 0.36 26.17
CA VAL A 31 4.07 0.10 24.75
C VAL A 31 2.77 -0.69 24.62
N SER A 32 1.70 0.01 24.25
CA SER A 32 0.41 -0.64 24.01
C SER A 32 0.62 -1.46 22.75
N THR A 33 1.03 -2.71 22.90
CA THR A 33 0.86 -3.67 21.82
C THR A 33 -0.64 -3.90 21.75
N ALA A 34 -1.31 -3.17 20.86
CA ALA A 34 -2.69 -3.50 20.51
C ALA A 34 -2.73 -5.00 20.18
N PRO A 35 -3.72 -5.76 20.69
CA PRO A 35 -3.83 -7.17 20.37
C PRO A 35 -3.94 -7.28 18.85
N VAL A 36 -2.96 -7.93 18.23
CA VAL A 36 -3.06 -8.32 16.82
C VAL A 36 -4.20 -9.32 16.76
N ASP A 37 -5.29 -8.94 16.12
CA ASP A 37 -6.41 -9.83 15.84
C ASP A 37 -5.90 -10.93 14.89
N ASN A 38 -5.73 -12.13 15.43
CA ASN A 38 -5.28 -13.31 14.68
C ASN A 38 -6.46 -14.19 14.26
N THR A 39 -7.69 -13.66 14.28
CA THR A 39 -8.84 -14.40 13.75
C THR A 39 -8.65 -14.62 12.24
N PRO A 40 -8.80 -15.86 11.73
CA PRO A 40 -8.72 -16.10 10.30
C PRO A 40 -9.82 -15.33 9.57
N VAL A 41 -9.43 -14.50 8.60
CA VAL A 41 -10.38 -13.81 7.72
C VAL A 41 -10.96 -14.83 6.72
N PRO A 42 -12.29 -15.03 6.67
CA PRO A 42 -12.89 -16.01 5.77
C PRO A 42 -12.91 -15.52 4.32
N ILE A 43 -13.01 -16.45 3.37
CA ILE A 43 -13.37 -16.14 1.97
C ILE A 43 -14.91 -16.19 1.89
N VAL A 44 -15.54 -15.09 1.47
CA VAL A 44 -17.00 -14.94 1.41
C VAL A 44 -17.55 -15.15 -0.01
N ALA A 45 -16.72 -14.96 -1.03
CA ALA A 45 -17.03 -15.33 -2.41
C ALA A 45 -15.78 -15.88 -3.10
N TYR A 46 -15.98 -16.83 -4.01
CA TYR A 46 -14.91 -17.46 -4.77
C TYR A 46 -15.46 -18.02 -6.08
N THR A 47 -14.79 -17.71 -7.19
CA THR A 47 -15.02 -18.33 -8.49
C THR A 47 -13.68 -18.65 -9.13
N ALA A 48 -13.58 -19.86 -9.69
CA ALA A 48 -12.49 -20.23 -10.58
C ALA A 48 -13.09 -21.07 -11.72
N ASP A 49 -13.01 -20.54 -12.93
CA ASP A 49 -13.51 -21.17 -14.15
C ASP A 49 -12.42 -21.22 -15.21
N GLY A 50 -12.33 -22.34 -15.91
CA GLY A 50 -11.27 -22.63 -16.88
C GLY A 50 -10.01 -23.30 -16.29
N PRO A 51 -8.91 -23.36 -17.08
CA PRO A 51 -8.80 -22.85 -18.44
C PRO A 51 -9.77 -23.57 -19.38
N ASN A 52 -10.50 -22.78 -20.15
CA ASN A 52 -11.42 -23.24 -21.18
C ASN A 52 -10.64 -23.76 -22.41
N PRO A 53 -11.27 -24.51 -23.33
CA PRO A 53 -10.60 -25.02 -24.52
C PRO A 53 -10.00 -23.93 -25.43
N ASP A 54 -10.50 -22.70 -25.34
CA ASP A 54 -9.99 -21.51 -26.06
C ASP A 54 -8.84 -20.80 -25.33
N GLY A 55 -8.43 -21.30 -24.16
CA GLY A 55 -7.39 -20.72 -23.31
C GLY A 55 -7.88 -19.59 -22.40
N SER A 56 -9.19 -19.28 -22.37
CA SER A 56 -9.76 -18.30 -21.46
C SER A 56 -9.93 -18.85 -20.04
N TYR A 57 -9.90 -17.98 -19.03
CA TYR A 57 -10.22 -18.33 -17.64
C TYR A 57 -10.81 -17.12 -16.91
N VAL A 58 -11.53 -17.40 -15.81
CA VAL A 58 -12.03 -16.39 -14.88
C VAL A 58 -11.68 -16.81 -13.47
N PHE A 59 -11.20 -15.86 -12.68
CA PHE A 59 -10.87 -16.04 -11.28
C PHE A 59 -11.37 -14.84 -10.48
N ASN A 60 -12.04 -15.08 -9.37
CA ASN A 60 -12.36 -14.01 -8.42
C ASN A 60 -12.46 -14.55 -7.00
N TYR A 61 -12.18 -13.69 -6.02
CA TYR A 61 -12.50 -13.95 -4.63
C TYR A 61 -12.78 -12.67 -3.86
N GLU A 62 -13.55 -12.80 -2.79
CA GLU A 62 -13.82 -11.76 -1.81
C GLU A 62 -13.54 -12.31 -0.41
N THR A 63 -12.87 -11.52 0.43
CA THR A 63 -12.61 -11.86 1.82
C THR A 63 -13.60 -11.16 2.76
N GLY A 64 -13.78 -11.68 3.97
CA GLY A 64 -14.68 -11.12 4.97
C GLY A 64 -14.30 -9.71 5.45
N ASN A 65 -13.05 -9.29 5.24
CA ASN A 65 -12.59 -7.92 5.51
C ASN A 65 -12.62 -7.00 4.28
N GLY A 66 -13.30 -7.41 3.19
CA GLY A 66 -13.58 -6.55 2.03
C GLY A 66 -12.48 -6.48 0.98
N ILE A 67 -11.48 -7.38 1.02
CA ILE A 67 -10.53 -7.53 -0.08
C ILE A 67 -11.26 -8.20 -1.25
N LYS A 68 -11.18 -7.61 -2.43
CA LYS A 68 -11.81 -8.13 -3.66
C LYS A 68 -10.77 -8.25 -4.75
N VAL A 69 -10.77 -9.39 -5.42
CA VAL A 69 -9.88 -9.68 -6.54
C VAL A 69 -10.70 -10.29 -7.65
N GLU A 70 -10.49 -9.81 -8.86
CA GLU A 70 -11.05 -10.37 -10.08
C GLU A 70 -9.98 -10.38 -11.16
N GLU A 71 -9.96 -11.44 -11.94
CA GLU A 71 -9.05 -11.62 -13.05
C GLU A 71 -9.72 -12.47 -14.12
N HIS A 72 -9.60 -12.06 -15.38
CA HIS A 72 -9.90 -12.90 -16.51
C HIS A 72 -8.76 -12.86 -17.51
N GLY A 73 -8.38 -14.04 -18.00
CA GLY A 73 -7.39 -14.19 -19.04
C GLY A 73 -8.00 -14.76 -20.31
N GLN A 74 -7.42 -14.40 -21.45
CA GLN A 74 -7.80 -14.92 -22.76
C GLN A 74 -6.59 -14.98 -23.69
N LEU A 75 -6.60 -15.92 -24.63
CA LEU A 75 -5.58 -16.00 -25.67
C LEU A 75 -5.89 -15.01 -26.80
N LYS A 76 -4.96 -14.09 -27.09
CA LYS A 76 -5.03 -13.14 -28.20
C LYS A 76 -4.04 -13.54 -29.28
N GLN A 77 -4.53 -13.73 -30.50
CA GLN A 77 -3.68 -13.96 -31.67
C GLN A 77 -3.02 -12.64 -32.09
N LEU A 78 -1.69 -12.61 -32.21
CA LEU A 78 -0.96 -11.42 -32.71
C LEU A 78 -0.67 -11.51 -34.21
N ASN A 79 -0.39 -12.72 -34.70
CA ASN A 79 -0.16 -13.03 -36.12
C ASN A 79 -0.33 -14.55 -36.34
N ASP A 80 -0.13 -15.06 -37.56
CA ASP A 80 -0.39 -16.48 -37.89
C ASP A 80 0.42 -17.51 -37.07
N THR A 81 1.51 -17.09 -36.42
CA THR A 81 2.43 -17.99 -35.69
C THR A 81 2.57 -17.68 -34.21
N ASN A 82 2.06 -16.54 -33.74
CA ASN A 82 2.24 -16.09 -32.37
C ASN A 82 0.91 -15.69 -31.72
N SER A 83 0.74 -16.17 -30.49
CA SER A 83 -0.37 -15.85 -29.62
C SER A 83 0.20 -15.38 -28.28
N VAL A 84 -0.46 -14.42 -27.65
CA VAL A 84 -0.12 -13.92 -26.31
C VAL A 84 -1.33 -14.10 -25.40
N VAL A 85 -1.10 -14.37 -24.12
CA VAL A 85 -2.18 -14.35 -23.13
C VAL A 85 -2.37 -12.90 -22.68
N VAL A 86 -3.59 -12.39 -22.82
CA VAL A 86 -3.99 -11.09 -22.29
C VAL A 86 -4.77 -11.33 -21.01
N VAL A 87 -4.33 -10.72 -19.92
CA VAL A 87 -4.97 -10.79 -18.61
C VAL A 87 -5.45 -9.41 -18.23
N GLN A 88 -6.69 -9.32 -17.78
CA GLN A 88 -7.25 -8.11 -17.18
C GLN A 88 -7.74 -8.46 -15.80
N GLY A 89 -7.48 -7.59 -14.84
CA GLY A 89 -7.92 -7.82 -13.48
C GLY A 89 -8.00 -6.55 -12.66
N SER A 90 -8.57 -6.70 -11.47
CA SER A 90 -8.62 -5.65 -10.48
C SER A 90 -8.44 -6.22 -9.06
N TYR A 91 -7.92 -5.37 -8.18
CA TYR A 91 -7.71 -5.65 -6.78
C TYR A 91 -8.15 -4.44 -5.96
N SER A 92 -8.93 -4.64 -4.91
CA SER A 92 -9.32 -3.57 -3.99
C SER A 92 -9.28 -4.02 -2.54
N TYR A 93 -8.88 -3.11 -1.65
CA TYR A 93 -8.85 -3.31 -0.20
C TYR A 93 -9.01 -1.96 0.50
N SER A 94 -9.35 -1.98 1.79
CA SER A 94 -9.27 -0.78 2.64
C SER A 94 -7.91 -0.71 3.32
N ASP A 95 -7.27 0.46 3.29
CA ASP A 95 -6.03 0.67 4.04
C ASP A 95 -6.27 0.78 5.56
N ALA A 96 -5.21 1.08 6.32
CA ALA A 96 -5.27 1.17 7.78
C ALA A 96 -6.19 2.31 8.28
N ASP A 97 -6.42 3.33 7.45
CA ASP A 97 -7.29 4.48 7.74
C ASP A 97 -8.72 4.26 7.22
N GLY A 98 -9.00 3.10 6.60
CA GLY A 98 -10.28 2.76 6.00
C GLY A 98 -10.50 3.37 4.62
N VAL A 99 -9.47 3.97 4.01
CA VAL A 99 -9.55 4.54 2.67
C VAL A 99 -9.52 3.39 1.65
N PRO A 100 -10.48 3.34 0.71
CA PRO A 100 -10.49 2.32 -0.31
C PRO A 100 -9.32 2.53 -1.29
N VAL A 101 -8.45 1.53 -1.40
CA VAL A 101 -7.39 1.44 -2.39
C VAL A 101 -7.83 0.45 -3.46
N ALA A 102 -7.82 0.91 -4.72
CA ALA A 102 -8.16 0.09 -5.86
C ALA A 102 -7.05 0.17 -6.92
N LEU A 103 -6.83 -0.95 -7.59
CA LEU A 103 -5.92 -1.11 -8.72
C LEU A 103 -6.65 -1.91 -9.80
N SER A 104 -6.55 -1.47 -11.04
CA SER A 104 -6.91 -2.26 -12.22
C SER A 104 -5.69 -2.43 -13.11
N TYR A 105 -5.64 -3.49 -13.89
CA TYR A 105 -4.50 -3.73 -14.77
C TYR A 105 -4.89 -4.44 -16.07
N VAL A 106 -4.04 -4.24 -17.07
CA VAL A 106 -3.97 -5.06 -18.28
C VAL A 106 -2.54 -5.59 -18.38
N ALA A 107 -2.38 -6.90 -18.53
CA ALA A 107 -1.13 -7.54 -18.87
C ALA A 107 -1.26 -8.14 -20.27
N ASP A 108 -0.49 -7.62 -21.21
CA ASP A 108 -0.49 -8.06 -22.62
C ASP A 108 0.93 -8.03 -23.21
N GLU A 109 1.05 -8.02 -24.53
CA GLU A 109 2.35 -7.93 -25.22
C GLU A 109 3.21 -6.72 -24.85
N ASN A 110 2.62 -5.65 -24.31
CA ASN A 110 3.29 -4.44 -23.85
C ASN A 110 3.65 -4.49 -22.35
N GLY A 111 3.45 -5.63 -21.70
CA GLY A 111 3.71 -5.85 -20.28
C GLY A 111 2.56 -5.43 -19.37
N PHE A 112 2.86 -5.28 -18.08
CA PHE A 112 1.88 -4.97 -17.04
C PHE A 112 1.59 -3.47 -16.96
N GLN A 113 0.33 -3.09 -17.12
CA GLN A 113 -0.13 -1.71 -17.21
C GLN A 113 -1.13 -1.41 -16.08
N PRO A 114 -0.65 -1.07 -14.88
CA PRO A 114 -1.50 -0.79 -13.73
C PRO A 114 -2.12 0.61 -13.82
N LYS A 115 -3.34 0.74 -13.29
CA LYS A 115 -4.08 1.99 -13.14
C LYS A 115 -4.69 2.04 -11.74
N GLY A 116 -4.42 3.11 -11.01
CA GLY A 116 -4.97 3.37 -9.69
C GLY A 116 -4.58 4.76 -9.20
N GLU A 117 -5.42 5.39 -8.40
CA GLU A 117 -5.22 6.76 -7.89
C GLU A 117 -3.96 6.89 -7.02
N HIS A 118 -3.53 5.79 -6.40
CA HIS A 118 -2.35 5.74 -5.53
C HIS A 118 -1.03 5.58 -6.31
N LEU A 119 -1.08 5.41 -7.64
CA LEU A 119 0.12 5.25 -8.45
C LEU A 119 0.76 6.60 -8.74
N PRO A 120 2.10 6.66 -8.86
CA PRO A 120 2.78 7.87 -9.31
C PRO A 120 2.27 8.30 -10.68
N THR A 121 1.82 9.55 -10.79
CA THR A 121 1.48 10.14 -12.09
C THR A 121 2.71 10.79 -12.71
N PRO A 122 2.85 10.78 -14.05
CA PRO A 122 3.87 11.57 -14.72
C PRO A 122 3.77 13.05 -14.33
N HIS A 123 4.92 13.71 -14.20
CA HIS A 123 4.93 15.15 -13.92
C HIS A 123 4.19 15.91 -15.03
N PRO A 124 3.47 16.99 -14.69
CA PRO A 124 2.74 17.79 -15.67
C PRO A 124 3.72 18.39 -16.69
N ILE A 125 3.27 18.52 -17.94
CA ILE A 125 4.04 19.15 -19.01
C ILE A 125 4.33 20.61 -18.62
N PRO A 126 5.58 21.10 -18.72
CA PRO A 126 5.92 22.49 -18.44
C PRO A 126 5.14 23.47 -19.32
N ALA A 127 4.68 24.59 -18.74
CA ALA A 127 3.90 25.62 -19.46
C ALA A 127 4.62 26.20 -20.68
N SER A 128 5.96 26.24 -20.67
CA SER A 128 6.76 26.68 -21.82
C SER A 128 6.60 25.76 -23.03
N ILE A 129 6.50 24.45 -22.81
CA ILE A 129 6.29 23.47 -23.89
C ILE A 129 4.88 23.62 -24.46
N LEU A 130 3.87 23.78 -23.60
CA LEU A 130 2.49 24.06 -24.06
C LEU A 130 2.44 25.32 -24.92
N LYS A 131 3.07 26.40 -24.46
CA LYS A 131 3.15 27.67 -25.21
C LYS A 131 3.87 27.50 -26.55
N ALA A 132 4.94 26.71 -26.60
CA ALA A 132 5.66 26.42 -27.83
C ALA A 132 4.79 25.62 -28.82
N LEU A 133 4.04 24.61 -28.34
CA LEU A 133 3.10 23.84 -29.16
C LEU A 133 1.95 24.69 -29.70
N GLU A 134 1.38 25.57 -28.87
CA GLU A 134 0.38 26.56 -29.29
C GLU A 134 0.93 27.48 -30.38
N TYR A 135 2.17 27.96 -30.20
CA TYR A 135 2.84 28.79 -31.20
C TYR A 135 3.03 28.04 -32.52
N ILE A 136 3.54 26.80 -32.49
CA ILE A 136 3.74 25.97 -33.70
C ILE A 136 2.38 25.70 -34.38
N ALA A 137 1.33 25.39 -33.62
CA ALA A 137 -0.01 25.17 -34.17
C ALA A 137 -0.61 26.43 -34.82
N ALA A 138 -0.34 27.61 -34.25
CA ALA A 138 -0.78 28.90 -34.79
C ALA A 138 0.07 29.39 -35.97
N HIS A 139 1.26 28.83 -36.18
CA HIS A 139 2.20 29.21 -37.24
C HIS A 139 2.61 27.98 -38.05
N PRO A 140 1.70 27.41 -38.86
CA PRO A 140 2.03 26.30 -39.74
C PRO A 140 3.18 26.68 -40.69
N GLU A 141 4.11 25.75 -40.87
CA GLU A 141 5.20 25.86 -41.85
C GLU A 141 4.60 26.21 -43.22
N GLN A 142 5.18 27.22 -43.89
CA GLN A 142 4.82 27.49 -45.27
C GLN A 142 5.34 26.33 -46.13
N ASP A 143 4.44 25.63 -46.82
CA ASP A 143 4.80 24.59 -47.78
C ASP A 143 5.58 25.23 -48.94
N ASN A 144 6.91 25.24 -48.80
CA ASN A 144 7.84 25.76 -49.79
C ASN A 144 8.33 24.68 -50.75
N THR A 145 7.54 23.62 -50.98
CA THR A 145 7.85 22.61 -51.99
C THR A 145 7.57 23.20 -53.38
N ARG A 146 8.64 23.44 -54.15
CA ARG A 146 8.60 23.97 -55.52
C ARG A 146 9.25 22.99 -56.50
#